data_AF-A0A084SPS3-F1
#
_entry.id   AF-A0A084SPS3-F1
#
_cell.length_a   1.000
_cell.length_b   1.000
_cell.length_c   1.000
_cell.angle_alpha   90.00
_cell.angle_beta   90.00
_cell.angle_gamma   90.00
#
_symmetry.space_group_name_H-M   'P 1'
#
loop_
_entity.id
_entity.type
_entity.pdbx_description
1 polymer ?
#
loop_
_entity_poly.entity_id
_entity_poly.type
_entity_poly.pdbx_seq_one_letter_code
_entity_poly.pdbx_strand_id
1 'polypeptide(L)'
;MIEAHRPARDMSGHVVMYGHYDVASAPTGGHGWMSPPRVLTEADGRWFALGVADNKGPLAARLVALAGLARTPALTWFIQGEEETGSAAASRVFEGRFPELEADLWLEETGYHDHEDGTLRLIARRIAPEPGCSAPPDVAMGRLLEDLRELAGCWGIGSRLEVRGLNKGAVEGGCPFNRNLPVGARYLALGINDSFSRIHASNESVPLWTFPLHAEELQVAFHWVDQMARGMS
;
A
#
# COMPACT_ATOMS: atom_id res chain seq x y z
N MET A 1 -7.02 -11.33 -12.26
CA MET A 1 -7.58 -10.25 -11.40
C MET A 1 -8.54 -10.88 -10.42
N ILE A 2 -8.42 -10.52 -9.16
CA ILE A 2 -9.34 -10.87 -8.08
C ILE A 2 -9.94 -9.57 -7.58
N GLU A 3 -11.26 -9.50 -7.49
CA GLU A 3 -11.98 -8.45 -6.76
C GLU A 3 -12.67 -9.14 -5.58
N ALA A 4 -12.22 -8.85 -4.36
CA ALA A 4 -12.75 -9.41 -3.14
C ALA A 4 -13.54 -8.35 -2.37
N HIS A 5 -14.67 -8.74 -1.80
CA HIS A 5 -15.51 -7.86 -1.01
C HIS A 5 -15.67 -8.36 0.41
N ARG A 6 -15.67 -7.44 1.37
CA ARG A 6 -16.08 -7.68 2.75
C ARG A 6 -17.07 -6.60 3.16
N PRO A 7 -18.29 -6.94 3.62
CA PRO A 7 -19.18 -5.94 4.20
C PRO A 7 -18.56 -5.35 5.47
N ALA A 8 -19.03 -4.17 5.87
CA ALA A 8 -18.58 -3.56 7.11
C ALA A 8 -18.87 -4.45 8.32
N ARG A 9 -17.98 -4.39 9.32
CA ARG A 9 -18.10 -5.04 10.63
C ARG A 9 -17.97 -3.97 11.70
N ASP A 10 -19.09 -3.54 12.25
CA ASP A 10 -19.20 -2.54 13.33
C ASP A 10 -18.49 -1.19 13.06
N MET A 11 -18.27 -0.86 11.80
CA MET A 11 -17.75 0.43 11.35
C MET A 11 -18.56 0.93 10.15
N SER A 12 -18.43 2.22 9.85
CA SER A 12 -19.00 2.89 8.69
C SER A 12 -17.93 3.18 7.65
N GLY A 13 -18.36 3.51 6.43
CA GLY A 13 -17.49 3.88 5.32
C GLY A 13 -16.93 2.70 4.54
N HIS A 14 -16.15 3.02 3.51
CA HIS A 14 -15.65 2.07 2.53
C HIS A 14 -14.20 2.36 2.13
N VAL A 15 -13.35 1.32 2.21
CA VAL A 15 -11.96 1.36 1.77
C VAL A 15 -11.79 0.47 0.54
N VAL A 16 -11.19 1.04 -0.51
CA VAL A 16 -10.72 0.27 -1.66
C VAL A 16 -9.22 0.04 -1.52
N MET A 17 -8.79 -1.22 -1.58
CA MET A 17 -7.40 -1.63 -1.47
C MET A 17 -6.91 -2.22 -2.78
N TYR A 18 -5.63 -2.05 -3.08
CA TYR A 18 -5.00 -2.62 -4.27
C TYR A 18 -3.65 -3.25 -3.97
N GLY A 19 -3.43 -4.46 -4.50
CA GLY A 19 -2.15 -5.17 -4.49
C GLY A 19 -1.98 -6.10 -5.70
N HIS A 20 -0.91 -6.89 -5.69
CA HIS A 20 -0.67 -7.94 -6.68
C HIS A 20 0.09 -9.13 -6.09
N TYR A 21 0.03 -10.28 -6.78
CA TYR A 21 0.64 -11.54 -6.35
C TYR A 21 1.70 -12.08 -7.31
N ASP A 22 1.80 -11.54 -8.53
CA ASP A 22 2.90 -11.84 -9.44
C ASP A 22 4.19 -11.19 -8.96
N VAL A 23 5.30 -11.71 -9.44
CA VAL A 23 6.64 -11.31 -9.02
C VAL A 23 7.50 -11.19 -10.27
N ALA A 24 8.29 -10.13 -10.36
CA ALA A 24 9.25 -9.95 -11.44
C ALA A 24 10.16 -11.18 -11.59
N SER A 25 10.63 -11.42 -12.82
CA SER A 25 11.66 -12.43 -13.03
C SER A 25 12.92 -12.04 -12.28
N ALA A 26 13.59 -13.02 -11.65
CA ALA A 26 14.88 -12.78 -11.03
C ALA A 26 15.84 -12.16 -12.05
N PRO A 27 16.70 -11.19 -11.65
CA PRO A 27 17.75 -10.67 -12.52
C PRO A 27 18.54 -11.83 -13.14
N THR A 28 18.78 -11.77 -14.46
CA THR A 28 19.47 -12.84 -15.20
C THR A 28 20.78 -13.23 -14.52
N GLY A 29 20.89 -14.52 -14.16
CA GLY A 29 22.09 -15.13 -13.60
C GLY A 29 22.07 -15.42 -12.09
N GLY A 30 21.09 -14.92 -11.32
CA GLY A 30 21.04 -15.15 -9.86
C GLY A 30 22.25 -14.60 -9.08
N HIS A 31 23.19 -13.97 -9.77
CA HIS A 31 24.40 -13.40 -9.21
C HIS A 31 24.04 -12.26 -8.25
N GLY A 32 24.71 -12.23 -7.10
CA GLY A 32 24.53 -11.19 -6.09
C GLY A 32 23.48 -11.50 -5.01
N TRP A 33 22.74 -12.60 -5.09
CA TRP A 33 21.92 -13.07 -3.97
C TRP A 33 22.80 -13.72 -2.90
N MET A 34 22.62 -13.32 -1.64
CA MET A 34 23.29 -13.91 -0.47
C MET A 34 22.49 -15.09 0.13
N SER A 35 21.20 -15.19 -0.21
CA SER A 35 20.31 -16.28 0.17
C SER A 35 19.57 -16.83 -1.06
N PRO A 36 19.03 -18.06 -1.03
CA PRO A 36 18.28 -18.59 -2.17
C PRO A 36 17.05 -17.73 -2.49
N PRO A 37 16.90 -17.17 -3.71
CA PRO A 37 15.89 -16.14 -4.01
C PRO A 37 14.45 -16.60 -3.84
N ARG A 38 14.18 -17.91 -3.92
CA ARG A 38 12.83 -18.48 -3.79
C ARG A 38 12.57 -19.13 -2.43
N VAL A 39 13.44 -18.89 -1.46
CA VAL A 39 13.32 -19.37 -0.08
C VAL A 39 13.33 -18.15 0.84
N LEU A 40 12.25 -17.94 1.59
CA LEU A 40 12.19 -16.87 2.58
C LEU A 40 13.28 -17.12 3.63
N THR A 41 14.23 -16.20 3.69
CA THR A 41 15.38 -16.29 4.58
C THR A 41 15.37 -15.12 5.54
N GLU A 42 15.39 -15.39 6.83
CA GLU A 42 15.54 -14.37 7.86
C GLU A 42 17.02 -14.12 8.17
N ALA A 43 17.44 -12.86 8.14
CA ALA A 43 18.76 -12.42 8.58
C ALA A 43 18.70 -10.94 8.98
N ASP A 44 19.47 -10.55 10.01
CA ASP A 44 19.65 -9.15 10.42
C ASP A 44 18.34 -8.36 10.61
N GLY A 45 17.30 -9.02 11.15
CA GLY A 45 15.99 -8.39 11.38
C GLY A 45 15.18 -8.13 10.11
N ARG A 46 15.48 -8.82 9.00
CA ARG A 46 14.81 -8.71 7.71
C ARG A 46 14.44 -10.07 7.15
N TRP A 47 13.42 -10.11 6.30
CA TRP A 47 13.17 -11.23 5.42
C TRP A 47 13.68 -10.93 4.01
N PHE A 48 14.43 -11.87 3.44
CA PHE A 48 14.97 -11.83 2.09
C PHE A 48 14.29 -12.89 1.24
N ALA A 49 13.74 -12.48 0.10
CA ALA A 49 13.28 -13.35 -0.98
C ALA A 49 12.87 -12.50 -2.18
N LEU A 50 12.87 -13.10 -3.36
CA LEU A 50 12.35 -12.50 -4.58
C LEU A 50 10.83 -12.26 -4.42
N GLY A 51 10.42 -11.02 -4.63
CA GLY A 51 9.04 -10.56 -4.49
C GLY A 51 8.58 -10.39 -3.03
N VAL A 52 9.48 -10.42 -2.06
CA VAL A 52 9.13 -10.19 -0.64
C VAL A 52 8.70 -8.75 -0.39
N ALA A 53 9.31 -7.77 -1.08
CA ALA A 53 8.98 -6.35 -1.00
C ALA A 53 7.96 -5.95 -2.07
N ASP A 54 7.94 -6.62 -3.22
CA ASP A 54 7.02 -6.34 -4.33
C ASP A 54 6.41 -7.65 -4.90
N ASN A 55 5.28 -8.12 -4.39
CA ASN A 55 4.45 -7.54 -3.33
C ASN A 55 3.92 -8.62 -2.35
N LYS A 56 4.63 -9.76 -2.21
CA LYS A 56 4.16 -10.87 -1.37
C LYS A 56 4.22 -10.56 0.13
N GLY A 57 5.24 -9.86 0.60
CA GLY A 57 5.33 -9.43 1.99
C GLY A 57 4.21 -8.46 2.35
N PRO A 58 4.02 -7.35 1.63
CA PRO A 58 2.90 -6.44 1.87
C PRO A 58 1.52 -7.12 1.79
N LEU A 59 1.31 -7.98 0.78
CA LEU A 59 0.07 -8.76 0.64
C LEU A 59 -0.17 -9.65 1.87
N ALA A 60 0.85 -10.38 2.33
CA ALA A 60 0.77 -11.21 3.52
C ALA A 60 0.55 -10.40 4.79
N ALA A 61 1.26 -9.27 4.96
CA ALA A 61 1.11 -8.37 6.11
C ALA A 61 -0.33 -7.86 6.22
N ARG A 62 -0.93 -7.45 5.10
CA ARG A 62 -2.32 -6.96 5.06
C ARG A 62 -3.33 -8.08 5.33
N LEU A 63 -3.13 -9.27 4.78
CA LEU A 63 -3.99 -10.43 5.08
C LEU A 63 -3.97 -10.76 6.57
N VAL A 64 -2.79 -10.80 7.19
CA VAL A 64 -2.62 -11.08 8.63
C VAL A 64 -3.25 -9.98 9.48
N ALA A 65 -3.01 -8.71 9.16
CA ALA A 65 -3.62 -7.59 9.87
C ALA A 65 -5.16 -7.67 9.79
N LEU A 66 -5.73 -7.84 8.60
CA LEU A 66 -7.18 -7.95 8.40
C LEU A 66 -7.81 -9.17 9.06
N ALA A 67 -7.06 -10.25 9.26
CA ALA A 67 -7.50 -11.43 10.00
C ALA A 67 -7.55 -11.17 11.52
N GLY A 68 -6.65 -10.32 12.03
CA GLY A 68 -6.62 -9.90 13.43
C GLY A 68 -7.66 -8.85 13.82
N LEU A 69 -8.24 -8.12 12.85
CA LEU A 69 -9.22 -7.07 13.11
C LEU A 69 -10.63 -7.65 13.32
N ALA A 70 -11.24 -7.34 14.47
CA ALA A 70 -12.64 -7.67 14.76
C ALA A 70 -13.62 -6.75 14.03
N ARG A 71 -13.27 -5.46 13.91
CA ARG A 71 -14.09 -4.41 13.28
C ARG A 71 -13.37 -3.83 12.07
N THR A 72 -14.10 -3.57 11.00
CA THR A 72 -13.57 -3.03 9.74
C THR A 72 -14.66 -2.23 9.02
N PRO A 73 -14.34 -1.15 8.28
CA PRO A 73 -15.28 -0.58 7.31
C PRO A 73 -15.62 -1.61 6.22
N ALA A 74 -16.49 -1.27 5.28
CA ALA A 74 -16.63 -2.07 4.07
C ALA A 74 -15.28 -2.08 3.34
N LEU A 75 -14.91 -3.22 2.76
CA LEU A 75 -13.66 -3.38 2.02
C LEU A 75 -13.94 -3.91 0.62
N THR A 76 -13.32 -3.29 -0.37
CA THR A 76 -13.14 -3.88 -1.71
C THR A 76 -11.65 -4.00 -1.98
N TRP A 77 -11.17 -5.19 -2.34
CA TRP A 77 -9.76 -5.46 -2.56
C TRP A 77 -9.51 -5.98 -3.97
N PHE A 78 -8.77 -5.22 -4.76
CA PHE A 78 -8.28 -5.62 -6.07
C PHE A 78 -6.89 -6.24 -5.95
N ILE A 79 -6.73 -7.47 -6.41
CA ILE A 79 -5.44 -8.16 -6.44
C ILE A 79 -5.19 -8.68 -7.86
N GLN A 80 -4.14 -8.20 -8.52
CA GLN A 80 -3.79 -8.65 -9.87
C GLN A 80 -2.58 -9.59 -9.89
N GLY A 81 -2.36 -10.22 -11.05
CA GLY A 81 -1.24 -11.14 -11.28
C GLY A 81 -0.50 -10.85 -12.57
N GLU A 82 -0.56 -9.60 -13.02
CA GLU A 82 0.07 -9.12 -14.26
C GLU A 82 0.78 -7.77 -14.03
N GLU A 83 0.98 -7.35 -12.77
CA GLU A 83 1.56 -6.04 -12.45
C GLU A 83 2.93 -5.87 -13.11
N GLU A 84 3.75 -6.91 -12.97
CA GLU A 84 5.13 -7.02 -13.42
C GLU A 84 5.24 -7.30 -14.93
N THR A 85 4.10 -7.53 -15.59
CA THR A 85 3.99 -7.82 -17.03
C THR A 85 3.07 -6.87 -17.77
N GLY A 86 2.81 -5.68 -17.22
CA GLY A 86 2.09 -4.59 -17.91
C GLY A 86 0.57 -4.55 -17.72
N SER A 87 0.01 -5.31 -16.78
CA SER A 87 -1.33 -5.09 -16.21
C SER A 87 -2.48 -5.02 -17.24
N ALA A 88 -2.49 -5.90 -18.25
CA ALA A 88 -3.45 -5.84 -19.35
C ALA A 88 -4.90 -6.09 -18.89
N ALA A 89 -5.12 -7.06 -18.00
CA ALA A 89 -6.43 -7.31 -17.41
C ALA A 89 -6.85 -6.16 -16.49
N ALA A 90 -5.96 -5.68 -15.62
CA ALA A 90 -6.25 -4.61 -14.68
C ALA A 90 -6.58 -3.29 -15.39
N SER A 91 -5.94 -3.00 -16.52
CA SER A 91 -6.21 -1.78 -17.29
C SER A 91 -7.66 -1.75 -17.80
N ARG A 92 -8.16 -2.89 -18.28
CA ARG A 92 -9.56 -3.02 -18.72
C ARG A 92 -10.56 -2.99 -17.58
N VAL A 93 -10.22 -3.62 -16.44
CA VAL A 93 -11.14 -3.68 -15.29
C VAL A 93 -11.24 -2.33 -14.60
N PHE A 94 -10.13 -1.68 -14.29
CA PHE A 94 -10.14 -0.46 -13.47
C PHE A 94 -10.81 0.72 -14.17
N GLU A 95 -10.64 0.85 -15.48
CA GLU A 95 -11.26 1.91 -16.29
C GLU A 95 -12.79 1.92 -16.17
N GLY A 96 -13.43 0.74 -16.20
CA GLY A 96 -14.88 0.63 -16.02
C GLY A 96 -15.32 0.55 -14.57
N ARG A 97 -14.55 -0.15 -13.72
CA ARG A 97 -14.98 -0.52 -12.38
C ARG A 97 -14.78 0.59 -11.34
N PHE A 98 -13.70 1.36 -11.41
CA PHE A 98 -13.38 2.35 -10.37
C PHE A 98 -14.37 3.51 -10.30
N PRO A 99 -14.91 4.04 -11.42
CA PRO A 99 -15.96 5.06 -11.38
C PRO A 99 -17.26 4.62 -10.71
N GLU A 100 -17.52 3.32 -10.59
CA GLU A 100 -18.70 2.76 -9.92
C GLU A 100 -18.51 2.59 -8.40
N LEU A 101 -17.30 2.86 -7.88
CA LEU A 101 -16.96 2.68 -6.49
C LEU A 101 -16.98 4.01 -5.73
N GLU A 102 -17.94 4.13 -4.81
CA GLU A 102 -17.96 5.18 -3.80
C GLU A 102 -17.07 4.75 -2.64
N ALA A 103 -15.86 5.30 -2.53
CA ALA A 103 -14.88 4.95 -1.50
C ALA A 103 -14.36 6.18 -0.76
N ASP A 104 -14.25 6.04 0.56
CA ASP A 104 -13.74 7.08 1.46
C ASP A 104 -12.21 7.18 1.41
N LEU A 105 -11.56 6.05 1.15
CA LEU A 105 -10.11 5.92 1.07
C LEU A 105 -9.70 4.86 0.02
N TRP A 106 -8.72 5.21 -0.80
CA TRP A 106 -8.03 4.30 -1.72
C TRP A 106 -6.63 4.01 -1.16
N LEU A 107 -6.35 2.74 -0.90
CA LEU A 107 -5.17 2.28 -0.19
C LEU A 107 -4.28 1.39 -1.07
N GLU A 108 -3.00 1.74 -1.16
CA GLU A 108 -1.96 0.93 -1.82
C GLU A 108 -1.03 0.28 -0.78
N GLU A 109 -0.50 -0.92 -1.04
CA GLU A 109 0.09 -1.81 0.00
C GLU A 109 1.57 -1.65 0.26
N THR A 110 2.32 -0.99 -0.62
CA THR A 110 3.78 -0.98 -0.49
C THR A 110 4.24 -0.18 0.74
N GLY A 111 3.73 1.04 0.90
CA GLY A 111 4.22 2.01 1.92
C GLY A 111 5.74 2.23 1.86
N TYR A 112 6.30 3.17 2.62
CA TYR A 112 7.77 3.27 2.72
C TYR A 112 8.22 3.91 4.04
N HIS A 113 9.33 3.38 4.55
CA HIS A 113 10.13 3.98 5.62
C HIS A 113 11.54 4.38 5.11
N ASP A 114 12.17 5.35 5.75
CA ASP A 114 13.61 5.60 5.59
C ASP A 114 14.38 4.55 6.40
N HIS A 115 15.26 3.77 5.76
CA HIS A 115 16.02 2.70 6.41
C HIS A 115 16.97 3.22 7.50
N GLU A 116 17.47 4.45 7.34
CA GLU A 116 18.46 5.06 8.22
C GLU A 116 17.95 5.31 9.65
N ASP A 117 16.68 5.72 9.78
CA ASP A 117 16.08 6.14 11.05
C ASP A 117 14.64 5.66 11.27
N GLY A 118 14.10 4.89 10.32
CA GLY A 118 12.73 4.37 10.36
C GLY A 118 11.65 5.37 9.95
N THR A 119 12.01 6.60 9.56
CA THR A 119 11.05 7.69 9.27
C THR A 119 9.94 7.22 8.33
N LEU A 120 8.69 7.31 8.79
CA LEU A 120 7.51 6.97 8.01
C LEU A 120 7.30 8.00 6.89
N ARG A 121 7.33 7.55 5.64
CA ARG A 121 6.96 8.36 4.49
C ARG A 121 5.44 8.28 4.31
N LEU A 122 4.75 9.33 4.75
CA LEU A 122 3.32 9.47 4.54
C LEU A 122 3.06 9.86 3.08
N ILE A 123 2.90 8.87 2.22
CA ILE A 123 2.65 9.08 0.78
C ILE A 123 1.14 9.20 0.58
N ALA A 124 0.66 10.44 0.47
CA ALA A 124 -0.77 10.74 0.45
C ALA A 124 -1.09 11.89 -0.50
N ARG A 125 -2.23 11.80 -1.18
CA ARG A 125 -2.69 12.85 -2.10
C ARG A 125 -4.19 12.79 -2.35
N ARG A 126 -4.72 13.88 -2.90
CA ARG A 126 -5.96 13.88 -3.67
C ARG A 126 -5.64 13.69 -5.14
N ILE A 127 -6.49 12.96 -5.86
CA ILE A 127 -6.38 12.87 -7.31
C ILE A 127 -6.87 14.19 -7.92
N ALA A 128 -5.97 14.88 -8.62
CA ALA A 128 -6.27 16.14 -9.27
C ALA A 128 -7.12 15.93 -10.54
N PRO A 129 -7.86 16.95 -11.00
CA PRO A 129 -8.57 16.88 -12.29
C PRO A 129 -7.62 16.66 -13.47
N GLU A 130 -6.41 17.24 -13.42
CA GLU A 130 -5.40 17.05 -14.45
C GLU A 130 -4.78 15.64 -14.34
N PRO A 131 -4.80 14.83 -15.41
CA PRO A 131 -4.24 13.49 -15.40
C PRO A 131 -2.76 13.47 -14.99
N GLY A 132 -2.42 12.56 -14.07
CA GLY A 132 -1.05 12.41 -13.57
C GLY A 132 -0.62 13.43 -12.52
N CYS A 133 -1.40 14.47 -12.27
CA CYS A 133 -1.11 15.45 -11.23
C CYS A 133 -1.55 14.97 -9.84
N SER A 134 -0.92 15.51 -8.81
CA SER A 134 -1.29 15.27 -7.40
C SER A 134 -1.78 16.58 -6.79
N ALA A 135 -2.95 16.54 -6.16
CA ALA A 135 -3.41 17.62 -5.31
C ALA A 135 -3.04 17.32 -3.85
N PRO A 136 -2.83 18.34 -3.01
CA PRO A 136 -2.57 18.14 -1.59
C PRO A 136 -3.72 17.37 -0.91
N PRO A 137 -3.43 16.63 0.17
CA PRO A 137 -4.46 16.06 1.04
C PRO A 137 -5.49 17.13 1.46
N ASP A 138 -6.76 16.75 1.53
CA ASP A 138 -7.80 17.68 2.00
C ASP A 138 -7.81 17.80 3.53
N VAL A 139 -8.67 18.68 4.06
CA VAL A 139 -8.79 18.91 5.51
C VAL A 139 -9.10 17.61 6.26
N ALA A 140 -9.95 16.76 5.69
CA ALA A 140 -10.30 15.47 6.30
C ALA A 140 -9.08 14.54 6.42
N MET A 141 -8.29 14.41 5.35
CA MET A 141 -7.03 13.66 5.38
C MET A 141 -6.00 14.29 6.33
N GLY A 142 -6.07 15.59 6.60
CA GLY A 142 -5.21 16.27 7.58
C GLY A 142 -5.22 15.54 8.93
N ARG A 143 -6.40 15.17 9.44
CA ARG A 143 -6.53 14.41 10.69
C ARG A 143 -5.93 13.01 10.60
N LEU A 144 -6.21 12.26 9.52
CA LEU A 144 -5.60 10.95 9.28
C LEU A 144 -4.07 11.03 9.33
N LEU A 145 -3.51 12.05 8.67
CA LEU A 145 -2.07 12.24 8.64
C LEU A 145 -1.53 12.61 10.02
N GLU A 146 -2.22 13.43 10.81
CA GLU A 146 -1.86 13.72 12.21
C GLU A 146 -1.84 12.44 13.06
N ASP A 147 -2.91 11.63 13.01
CA ASP A 147 -2.99 10.37 13.77
C ASP A 147 -1.86 9.40 13.38
N LEU A 148 -1.51 9.31 12.09
CA LEU A 148 -0.38 8.49 11.64
C LEU A 148 0.98 9.06 12.09
N ARG A 149 1.13 10.39 12.20
CA ARG A 149 2.35 11.00 12.76
C ARG A 149 2.47 10.72 14.26
N GLU A 150 1.36 10.78 14.99
CA GLU A 150 1.34 10.44 16.41
C GLU A 150 1.71 8.97 16.61
N LEU A 151 1.14 8.06 15.80
CA LEU A 151 1.50 6.65 15.80
C LEU A 151 3.00 6.45 15.53
N ALA A 152 3.55 7.10 14.51
CA ALA A 152 4.99 7.07 14.22
C ALA A 152 5.81 7.53 15.45
N GLY A 153 5.37 8.58 16.13
CA GLY A 153 5.98 9.06 17.38
C GLY A 153 5.93 8.04 18.52
N CYS A 154 4.84 7.28 18.66
CA CYS A 154 4.74 6.17 19.63
C CYS A 154 5.75 5.04 19.34
N TRP A 155 6.08 4.84 18.06
CA TRP A 155 7.12 3.91 17.62
C TRP A 155 8.54 4.51 17.68
N GLY A 156 8.67 5.76 18.14
CA GLY A 156 9.97 6.44 18.24
C GLY A 156 10.58 6.82 16.88
N ILE A 157 9.80 6.80 15.81
CA ILE A 157 10.25 7.13 14.45
C ILE A 157 9.70 8.49 14.00
N GLY A 158 10.45 9.14 13.11
CA GLY A 158 10.00 10.37 12.46
C GLY A 158 8.89 10.11 11.44
N SER A 159 8.36 11.19 10.87
CA SER A 159 7.44 11.09 9.73
C SER A 159 7.56 12.31 8.83
N ARG A 160 7.29 12.12 7.53
CA ARG A 160 7.27 13.21 6.54
C ARG A 160 6.24 12.95 5.45
N LEU A 161 5.56 14.01 5.03
CA LEU A 161 4.54 13.95 3.98
C LEU A 161 5.19 14.00 2.60
N GLU A 162 4.75 13.12 1.71
CA GLU A 162 5.05 13.16 0.28
C GLU A 162 3.74 13.24 -0.51
N VAL A 163 3.49 14.38 -1.15
CA VAL A 163 2.27 14.61 -1.95
C VAL A 163 2.44 14.01 -3.35
N ARG A 164 2.32 12.69 -3.44
CA ARG A 164 2.45 11.92 -4.68
C ARG A 164 1.79 10.55 -4.58
N GLY A 165 1.68 9.85 -5.70
CA GLY A 165 1.43 8.40 -5.73
C GLY A 165 2.74 7.60 -5.66
N LEU A 166 2.63 6.29 -5.51
CA LEU A 166 3.77 5.39 -5.73
C LEU A 166 4.18 5.42 -7.20
N ASN A 167 5.49 5.38 -7.44
CA ASN A 167 6.03 5.46 -8.79
C ASN A 167 6.06 4.05 -9.40
N LYS A 168 5.28 3.83 -10.46
CA LYS A 168 5.13 2.53 -11.12
C LYS A 168 5.45 2.57 -12.61
N GLY A 169 6.22 3.58 -13.03
CA GLY A 169 6.59 3.82 -14.41
C GLY A 169 7.79 3.00 -14.92
N ALA A 170 8.24 1.98 -14.18
CA ALA A 170 9.38 1.14 -14.59
C ALA A 170 9.06 0.27 -15.83
N VAL A 171 7.77 0.03 -16.10
CA VAL A 171 7.29 -0.79 -17.22
C VAL A 171 6.31 0.02 -18.06
N GLU A 172 6.49 0.02 -19.39
CA GLU A 172 5.53 0.58 -20.33
C GLU A 172 4.19 -0.15 -20.19
N GLY A 173 3.10 0.60 -19.91
CA GLY A 173 1.82 -0.02 -19.54
C GLY A 173 1.71 -0.49 -18.09
N GLY A 174 2.64 -0.12 -17.20
CA GLY A 174 2.69 -0.48 -15.78
C GLY A 174 1.39 -0.26 -14.99
N CYS A 175 1.40 -0.49 -13.68
CA CYS A 175 0.18 -0.58 -12.88
C CYS A 175 -0.90 0.52 -13.14
N PRO A 176 -2.14 0.12 -13.50
CA PRO A 176 -3.23 1.04 -13.79
C PRO A 176 -3.88 1.68 -12.59
N PHE A 177 -3.52 1.29 -11.36
CA PHE A 177 -4.24 1.69 -10.16
C PHE A 177 -4.32 3.21 -10.03
N ASN A 178 -3.17 3.87 -9.89
CA ASN A 178 -3.09 5.32 -9.69
C ASN A 178 -3.67 6.16 -10.84
N ARG A 179 -3.64 5.67 -12.08
CA ARG A 179 -4.15 6.40 -13.27
C ARG A 179 -5.67 6.31 -13.43
N ASN A 180 -6.31 5.30 -12.85
CA ASN A 180 -7.76 5.08 -12.94
C ASN A 180 -8.51 5.55 -11.68
N LEU A 181 -7.81 6.04 -10.66
CA LEU A 181 -8.48 6.57 -9.48
C LEU A 181 -9.38 7.75 -9.87
N PRO A 182 -10.63 7.82 -9.37
CA PRO A 182 -11.54 8.91 -9.66
C PRO A 182 -10.97 10.27 -9.26
N VAL A 183 -11.33 11.33 -9.98
CA VAL A 183 -10.98 12.71 -9.61
C VAL A 183 -11.51 12.99 -8.21
N GLY A 184 -10.66 13.54 -7.34
CA GLY A 184 -10.99 13.77 -5.95
C GLY A 184 -10.89 12.53 -5.04
N ALA A 185 -10.50 11.37 -5.54
CA ALA A 185 -10.19 10.23 -4.67
C ALA A 185 -9.10 10.61 -3.65
N ARG A 186 -9.28 10.14 -2.41
CA ARG A 186 -8.28 10.21 -1.33
C ARG A 186 -7.39 8.99 -1.42
N TYR A 187 -6.11 9.21 -1.69
CA TYR A 187 -5.13 8.16 -1.86
C TYR A 187 -4.14 8.15 -0.69
N LEU A 188 -3.84 6.96 -0.18
CA LEU A 188 -2.80 6.72 0.80
C LEU A 188 -2.03 5.43 0.46
N ALA A 189 -0.71 5.44 0.59
CA ALA A 189 0.07 4.21 0.61
C ALA A 189 0.55 3.91 2.04
N LEU A 190 0.27 2.70 2.51
CA LEU A 190 0.75 2.15 3.79
C LEU A 190 1.31 0.75 3.53
N GLY A 191 2.37 0.38 4.24
CA GLY A 191 3.02 -0.90 4.02
C GLY A 191 4.37 -1.02 4.70
N ILE A 192 5.04 -2.13 4.42
CA ILE A 192 6.13 -2.63 5.25
C ILE A 192 7.53 -2.31 4.72
N ASN A 193 7.62 -1.66 3.55
CA ASN A 193 8.88 -1.47 2.86
C ASN A 193 9.69 -0.32 3.46
N ASP A 194 10.99 -0.34 3.22
CA ASP A 194 11.91 0.76 3.51
C ASP A 194 12.80 1.08 2.29
N SER A 195 13.57 2.17 2.38
CA SER A 195 14.52 2.58 1.34
C SER A 195 15.60 1.54 1.00
N PHE A 196 15.72 0.46 1.78
CA PHE A 196 16.65 -0.65 1.57
C PHE A 196 15.98 -1.93 1.04
N SER A 197 14.72 -1.86 0.64
CA SER A 197 13.97 -3.06 0.23
C SER A 197 14.39 -3.65 -1.12
N ARG A 198 15.14 -2.91 -1.94
CA ARG A 198 15.78 -3.38 -3.19
C ARG A 198 14.82 -4.11 -4.15
N ILE A 199 13.63 -3.55 -4.34
CA ILE A 199 12.64 -4.03 -5.32
C ILE A 199 13.29 -4.24 -6.69
N HIS A 200 13.00 -5.37 -7.33
CA HIS A 200 13.54 -5.80 -8.65
C HIS A 200 15.06 -5.98 -8.70
N ALA A 201 15.73 -6.11 -7.55
CA ALA A 201 17.17 -6.35 -7.47
C ALA A 201 17.51 -7.54 -6.56
N SER A 202 18.76 -8.01 -6.64
CA SER A 202 19.25 -9.06 -5.73
C SER A 202 19.23 -8.57 -4.28
N ASN A 203 18.94 -9.50 -3.35
CA ASN A 203 18.73 -9.25 -1.92
C ASN A 203 17.55 -8.32 -1.63
N GLU A 204 16.49 -8.41 -2.44
CA GLU A 204 15.19 -7.84 -2.10
C GLU A 204 14.77 -8.29 -0.70
N SER A 205 14.32 -7.34 0.12
CA SER A 205 14.06 -7.58 1.53
C SER A 205 13.01 -6.66 2.12
N VAL A 206 12.44 -7.05 3.26
CA VAL A 206 11.58 -6.20 4.08
C VAL A 206 12.03 -6.25 5.55
N PRO A 207 12.01 -5.12 6.27
CA PRO A 207 12.30 -5.11 7.70
C PRO A 207 11.16 -5.77 8.50
N LEU A 208 11.50 -6.55 9.52
CA LEU A 208 10.48 -7.27 10.32
C LEU A 208 9.69 -6.37 11.26
N TRP A 209 10.32 -5.29 11.74
CA TRP A 209 9.71 -4.39 12.72
C TRP A 209 8.51 -3.62 12.15
N THR A 210 8.40 -3.49 10.83
CA THR A 210 7.30 -2.74 10.18
C THR A 210 6.00 -3.54 10.11
N PHE A 211 6.01 -4.87 10.25
CA PHE A 211 4.81 -5.70 10.22
C PHE A 211 3.79 -5.35 11.33
N PRO A 212 4.16 -5.29 12.62
CA PRO A 212 3.25 -4.87 13.67
C PRO A 212 2.82 -3.39 13.51
N LEU A 213 3.74 -2.49 13.14
CA LEU A 213 3.38 -1.10 12.86
C LEU A 213 2.33 -1.01 11.75
N HIS A 214 2.48 -1.78 10.66
CA HIS A 214 1.54 -1.79 9.56
C HIS A 214 0.11 -2.18 9.98
N ALA A 215 -0.02 -3.11 10.93
CA ALA A 215 -1.30 -3.49 11.48
C ALA A 215 -1.94 -2.35 12.32
N GLU A 216 -1.14 -1.52 12.98
CA GLU A 216 -1.58 -0.33 13.72
C GLU A 216 -1.95 0.81 12.76
N GLU A 217 -1.17 1.04 11.69
CA GLU A 217 -1.49 2.03 10.67
C GLU A 217 -2.83 1.75 9.98
N LEU A 218 -3.11 0.47 9.68
CA LEU A 218 -4.41 0.05 9.14
C LEU A 218 -5.55 0.33 10.11
N GLN A 219 -5.34 0.15 11.41
CA GLN A 219 -6.34 0.49 12.43
C GLN A 219 -6.62 1.98 12.48
N VAL A 220 -5.58 2.81 12.43
CA VAL A 220 -5.71 4.28 12.36
C VAL A 220 -6.51 4.68 11.12
N ALA A 221 -6.13 4.16 9.94
CA ALA A 221 -6.84 4.46 8.69
C ALA A 221 -8.32 4.03 8.74
N PHE A 222 -8.62 2.85 9.27
CA PHE A 222 -10.00 2.35 9.37
C PHE A 222 -10.83 3.12 10.39
N HIS A 223 -10.22 3.52 11.51
CA HIS A 223 -10.89 4.35 12.49
C HIS A 223 -11.23 5.73 11.91
N TRP A 224 -10.29 6.34 11.19
CA TRP A 224 -10.52 7.61 10.51
C TRP A 224 -11.66 7.50 9.48
N VAL A 225 -11.69 6.44 8.67
CA VAL A 225 -12.81 6.19 7.73
C VAL A 225 -14.14 6.08 8.45
N ASP A 226 -14.19 5.32 9.56
CA ASP A 226 -15.40 5.17 10.39
C ASP A 226 -15.89 6.53 10.94
N GLN A 227 -14.99 7.36 11.45
CA GLN A 227 -15.32 8.69 11.97
C GLN A 227 -15.82 9.62 10.86
N MET A 228 -15.13 9.64 9.72
CA MET A 228 -15.48 10.50 8.60
C MET A 228 -16.86 10.13 8.03
N ALA A 229 -17.13 8.84 7.84
CA ALA A 229 -18.41 8.34 7.35
C ALA A 229 -19.58 8.60 8.32
N ARG A 230 -19.29 8.78 9.62
CA ARG A 230 -20.28 9.18 10.63
C ARG A 230 -20.43 10.70 10.77
N GLY A 231 -19.66 11.51 10.04
CA GLY A 231 -19.66 12.96 10.14
C GLY A 231 -19.03 13.49 11.43
N MET A 232 -18.11 12.74 12.04
CA MET A 232 -17.39 13.14 13.27
C MET A 232 -16.01 13.76 12.99
N SER A 233 -15.74 14.12 11.72
CA SER A 233 -14.48 14.74 11.26
C SER A 233 -14.41 16.24 11.51
#